data_AF-A0A965UQA5-F1
#
_entry.id   AF-A0A965UQA5-F1
#
_cell.length_a   1.000
_cell.length_b   1.000
_cell.length_c   1.000
_cell.angle_alpha   90.00
_cell.angle_beta   90.00
_cell.angle_gamma   90.00
#
_symmetry.space_group_name_H-M   'P 1'
#
loop_
_entity.id
_entity.type
_entity.pdbx_description
1 polymer ?
#
loop_
_entity_poly.entity_id
_entity_poly.type
_entity_poly.pdbx_seq_one_letter_code
_entity_poly.pdbx_strand_id
1 'polypeptide(L)'
;ALNLAGYFAKTKPSPKKAIETTKPALAEFIKEQRPNDPEPIVWDVSAIANQLGAEIIDEIPLCSGGDGPMVLKTGTKEGKEYRGWVCPTPKSGHPAKWMRIGSDGHWVFQK
;
A
#
# COMPACT_ATOMS: atom_id res chain seq x y z
N ALA A 1 -7.26 -34.99 -8.25
CA ALA A 1 -8.41 -34.30 -7.61
C ALA A 1 -8.71 -32.94 -8.26
N LEU A 2 -7.82 -31.94 -8.17
CA LEU A 2 -8.05 -30.57 -8.70
C LEU A 2 -8.38 -30.48 -10.21
N ASN A 3 -7.69 -31.25 -11.05
CA ASN A 3 -7.97 -31.29 -12.50
C ASN A 3 -9.31 -31.97 -12.85
N LEU A 4 -9.83 -32.83 -11.96
CA LEU A 4 -11.12 -33.52 -12.16
C LEU A 4 -12.31 -32.63 -11.78
N ALA A 5 -12.08 -31.69 -10.84
CA ALA A 5 -13.04 -30.68 -10.41
C ALA A 5 -13.06 -29.42 -11.31
N GLY A 6 -12.41 -29.45 -12.48
CA GLY A 6 -12.41 -28.35 -13.45
C GLY A 6 -11.52 -27.14 -13.08
N TYR A 7 -10.75 -27.22 -11.99
CA TYR A 7 -9.81 -26.18 -11.60
C TYR A 7 -8.44 -26.43 -12.23
N PHE A 8 -8.30 -26.02 -13.49
CA PHE A 8 -7.04 -26.17 -14.22
C PHE A 8 -5.99 -25.15 -13.73
N ALA A 9 -4.84 -25.64 -13.27
CA ALA A 9 -3.69 -24.81 -12.96
C ALA A 9 -3.06 -24.28 -14.27
N LYS A 10 -2.84 -22.96 -14.35
CA LYS A 10 -2.04 -22.39 -15.44
C LYS A 10 -0.60 -22.88 -15.31
N THR A 11 0.01 -23.33 -16.40
CA THR A 11 1.39 -23.83 -16.47
C THR A 11 2.40 -22.70 -16.26
N LYS A 12 2.52 -22.22 -15.03
CA LYS A 12 3.63 -21.39 -14.59
C LYS A 12 4.41 -22.17 -13.52
N PRO A 13 5.72 -21.93 -13.38
CA PRO A 13 6.52 -22.58 -12.35
C PRO A 13 5.80 -22.43 -11.01
N SER A 14 5.68 -23.54 -10.29
CA SER A 14 4.92 -23.63 -9.04
C SER A 14 5.32 -22.48 -8.11
N PRO A 15 4.34 -21.72 -7.57
CA PRO A 15 4.66 -20.71 -6.58
C PRO A 15 5.26 -21.43 -5.36
N LYS A 16 6.44 -20.99 -4.92
CA LYS A 16 7.08 -21.45 -3.67
C LYS A 16 6.33 -20.98 -2.41
N LYS A 17 5.29 -20.18 -2.58
CA LYS A 17 4.43 -19.67 -1.51
C LYS A 17 3.16 -20.51 -1.42
N ALA A 18 2.54 -20.52 -0.24
CA ALA A 18 1.22 -21.11 -0.04
C ALA A 18 0.24 -20.58 -1.11
N ILE A 19 -0.62 -21.44 -1.62
CA ILE A 19 -1.65 -21.08 -2.61
C ILE A 19 -2.66 -20.19 -1.87
N GLU A 20 -2.48 -18.89 -1.90
CA GLU A 20 -3.47 -17.92 -1.41
C GLU A 20 -4.65 -17.95 -2.39
N THR A 21 -5.71 -18.68 -2.03
CA THR A 21 -6.91 -18.76 -2.85
C THR A 21 -7.81 -17.57 -2.57
N THR A 22 -7.94 -16.66 -3.52
CA THR A 22 -8.92 -15.56 -3.45
C THR A 22 -10.38 -16.02 -3.65
N LYS A 23 -10.60 -17.31 -3.94
CA LYS A 23 -11.93 -17.91 -4.16
C LYS A 23 -12.33 -18.79 -2.96
N PRO A 24 -13.48 -18.55 -2.32
CA PRO A 24 -13.91 -19.27 -1.12
C PRO A 24 -14.13 -20.77 -1.36
N ALA A 25 -14.75 -21.15 -2.50
CA ALA A 25 -15.03 -22.55 -2.83
C ALA A 25 -13.77 -23.42 -3.00
N LEU A 26 -12.64 -22.83 -3.42
CA LEU A 26 -11.37 -23.55 -3.54
C LEU A 26 -10.69 -23.71 -2.17
N ALA A 27 -10.89 -22.76 -1.26
CA ALA A 27 -10.37 -22.83 0.10
C ALA A 27 -11.02 -23.98 0.88
N GLU A 28 -12.35 -24.14 0.77
CA GLU A 28 -13.09 -25.24 1.38
C GLU A 28 -12.64 -26.61 0.84
N PHE A 29 -12.49 -26.73 -0.47
CA PHE A 29 -11.99 -27.95 -1.10
C PHE A 29 -10.56 -28.31 -0.67
N ILE A 30 -9.67 -27.32 -0.51
CA ILE A 30 -8.30 -27.56 -0.05
C ILE A 30 -8.29 -28.00 1.43
N LYS A 31 -9.15 -27.43 2.27
CA LYS A 31 -9.32 -27.84 3.68
C LYS A 31 -9.78 -29.29 3.80
N GLU A 32 -10.75 -29.72 2.98
CA GLU A 32 -11.21 -31.12 2.94
C GLU A 32 -10.12 -32.11 2.51
N GLN A 33 -9.23 -31.71 1.60
CA GLN A 33 -8.13 -32.55 1.13
C GLN A 33 -6.92 -32.58 2.08
N ARG A 34 -6.81 -31.62 3.02
CA ARG A 34 -5.66 -31.46 3.92
C ARG A 34 -6.10 -31.11 5.35
N PRO A 35 -6.64 -32.09 6.10
CA PRO A 35 -7.14 -31.86 7.46
C PRO A 35 -6.06 -31.49 8.48
N ASN A 36 -4.77 -31.68 8.16
CA ASN A 36 -3.63 -31.39 9.04
C ASN A 36 -2.89 -30.09 8.69
N ASP A 37 -3.36 -29.29 7.72
CA ASP A 37 -2.70 -28.04 7.36
C ASP A 37 -3.09 -26.95 8.38
N PRO A 38 -2.14 -26.32 9.08
CA PRO A 38 -2.45 -25.27 10.04
C PRO A 38 -3.12 -24.08 9.34
N GLU A 39 -4.04 -23.40 10.03
CA GLU A 39 -4.68 -22.21 9.49
C GLU A 39 -3.64 -21.13 9.15
N PRO A 40 -3.84 -20.38 8.06
CA PRO A 40 -2.92 -19.31 7.68
C PRO A 40 -2.80 -18.29 8.82
N ILE A 41 -1.57 -18.06 9.27
CA ILE A 41 -1.27 -17.11 10.34
C ILE A 41 -1.57 -15.70 9.82
N VAL A 42 -2.71 -15.16 10.21
CA VAL A 42 -3.05 -13.76 9.97
C VAL A 42 -2.20 -12.91 10.91
N TRP A 43 -1.14 -12.30 10.38
CA TRP A 43 -0.33 -11.34 11.13
C TRP A 43 -1.10 -10.03 11.30
N ASP A 44 -1.77 -9.87 12.43
CA ASP A 44 -2.42 -8.61 12.79
C ASP A 44 -1.38 -7.62 13.37
N VAL A 45 -1.10 -6.56 12.62
CA VAL A 45 -0.13 -5.51 12.98
C VAL A 45 -0.74 -4.48 13.94
N SER A 46 -2.06 -4.55 14.19
CA SER A 46 -2.80 -3.59 15.01
C SER A 46 -2.29 -3.51 16.46
N ALA A 47 -1.99 -4.65 17.08
CA ALA A 47 -1.48 -4.71 18.45
C ALA A 47 -0.09 -4.07 18.59
N ILE A 48 0.77 -4.26 17.57
CA ILE A 48 2.11 -3.68 17.51
C ILE A 48 2.04 -2.16 17.31
N ALA A 49 1.13 -1.69 16.45
CA ALA A 49 0.92 -0.26 16.21
C ALA A 49 0.46 0.48 17.48
N ASN A 50 -0.45 -0.14 18.25
CA ASN A 50 -0.95 0.42 19.51
C ASN A 50 0.13 0.47 20.60
N GLN A 51 0.97 -0.56 20.71
CA GLN A 51 2.07 -0.59 21.68
C GLN A 51 3.18 0.41 21.36
N LEU A 52 3.40 0.71 20.08
CA LEU A 52 4.43 1.65 19.64
C LEU A 52 3.99 3.12 19.69
N GLY A 53 2.72 3.40 20.03
CA GLY A 53 2.20 4.78 20.04
C GLY A 53 2.34 5.47 18.68
N ALA A 54 2.27 4.70 17.59
CA ALA A 54 2.51 5.20 16.25
C ALA A 54 1.28 6.01 15.79
N GLU A 55 1.29 7.31 16.04
CA GLU A 55 0.38 8.23 15.37
C GLU A 55 0.78 8.34 13.89
N ILE A 56 -0.20 8.24 12.99
CA ILE A 56 0.03 8.47 11.56
C ILE A 56 0.21 9.98 11.37
N ILE A 57 1.46 10.44 11.47
CA ILE A 57 1.81 11.87 11.45
C ILE A 57 1.68 12.45 10.03
N ASP A 58 1.98 11.69 8.98
CA ASP A 58 1.97 12.18 7.61
C ASP A 58 1.58 11.05 6.65
N GLU A 59 0.36 11.12 6.09
CA GLU A 59 -0.06 10.22 5.01
C GLU A 59 0.53 10.69 3.68
N ILE A 60 1.39 9.87 3.08
CA ILE A 60 2.00 10.19 1.78
C ILE A 60 0.91 10.12 0.70
N PRO A 61 0.55 11.23 0.03
CA PRO A 61 -0.44 11.19 -1.01
C PRO A 61 0.07 10.37 -2.19
N LEU A 62 -0.81 9.57 -2.78
CA LEU A 62 -0.55 8.90 -4.05
C LEU A 62 -0.64 9.91 -5.20
N CYS A 63 0.25 9.77 -6.19
CA CYS A 63 0.18 10.57 -7.41
C CYS A 63 -1.14 10.28 -8.14
N SER A 64 -1.83 11.33 -8.61
CA SER A 64 -3.08 11.20 -9.40
C SER A 64 -2.94 10.33 -10.65
N GLY A 65 -1.72 10.17 -11.16
CA GLY A 65 -1.38 9.34 -12.32
C GLY A 65 -1.09 7.86 -12.01
N GLY A 66 -1.07 7.45 -10.74
CA GLY A 66 -0.73 6.08 -10.35
C GLY A 66 0.76 5.76 -10.37
N ASP A 67 1.63 6.76 -10.57
CA ASP A 67 3.11 6.62 -10.60
C ASP A 67 3.74 6.27 -9.23
N GLY A 68 2.92 6.06 -8.20
CA GLY A 68 3.36 5.69 -6.86
C GLY A 68 3.30 6.83 -5.84
N PRO A 69 3.96 6.66 -4.68
CA PRO A 69 3.96 7.63 -3.59
C PRO A 69 4.66 8.92 -4.02
N MET A 70 4.04 10.06 -3.72
CA MET A 70 4.64 11.36 -4.02
C MET A 70 5.88 11.61 -3.15
N VAL A 71 6.83 12.37 -3.69
CA VAL A 71 8.07 12.74 -3.00
C VAL A 71 7.92 14.13 -2.38
N LEU A 72 8.28 14.26 -1.10
CA LEU A 72 8.28 15.53 -0.40
C LEU A 72 9.48 16.38 -0.85
N LYS A 73 9.22 17.59 -1.34
CA LYS A 73 10.25 18.60 -1.61
C LYS A 73 10.12 19.74 -0.62
N THR A 74 11.19 19.98 0.13
CA THR A 74 11.34 21.11 1.06
C THR A 74 12.53 21.97 0.64
N GLY A 75 12.47 23.26 0.96
CA GLY A 75 13.59 24.17 0.73
C GLY A 75 13.20 25.63 0.91
N THR A 76 14.16 26.51 0.65
CA THR A 76 13.96 27.97 0.72
C THR A 76 14.19 28.56 -0.65
N LYS A 77 13.20 29.28 -1.18
CA LYS A 77 13.33 30.03 -2.43
C LYS A 77 12.95 31.48 -2.15
N GLU A 78 13.84 32.42 -2.45
CA GLU A 78 13.58 33.86 -2.29
C GLU A 78 13.14 34.24 -0.85
N GLY A 79 13.73 33.59 0.16
CA GLY A 79 13.40 33.83 1.56
C GLY A 79 12.05 33.26 2.03
N LYS A 80 11.32 32.57 1.15
CA LYS A 80 10.09 31.85 1.49
C LYS A 80 10.37 30.36 1.54
N GLU A 81 10.03 29.75 2.67
CA GLU A 81 10.07 28.31 2.84
C GLU A 81 8.95 27.68 2.02
N TYR A 82 9.28 26.66 1.24
CA TYR A 82 8.31 25.86 0.51
C TYR A 82 8.39 24.40 0.96
N ARG A 83 7.22 23.76 1.03
CA ARG A 83 7.06 22.33 1.23
C ARG A 83 5.96 21.85 0.29
N GLY A 84 6.14 20.71 -0.36
CA GLY A 84 5.10 20.17 -1.23
C GLY A 84 5.38 18.77 -1.73
N TRP A 85 4.32 18.09 -2.14
CA TRP A 85 4.37 16.74 -2.72
C TRP A 85 4.43 16.84 -4.23
N VAL A 86 5.43 16.17 -4.83
CA VAL A 86 5.65 16.13 -6.27
C VAL A 86 5.68 14.67 -6.74
N CYS A 87 5.18 14.40 -7.95
CA CYS A 87 5.30 13.07 -8.55
C CYS A 87 6.79 12.65 -8.66
N PRO A 88 7.13 11.39 -8.32
CA PRO A 88 8.50 10.89 -8.48
C PRO A 88 8.99 10.93 -9.93
N THR A 89 8.08 10.76 -10.89
CA THR A 89 8.41 10.80 -12.32
C THR A 89 8.66 12.24 -12.78
N PRO A 90 9.87 12.56 -13.29
CA PRO A 90 10.18 13.90 -13.79
C PRO A 90 9.34 14.24 -15.02
N LYS A 91 8.84 15.48 -15.11
CA LYS A 91 8.03 16.01 -16.23
C LYS A 91 6.72 15.25 -16.52
N SER A 92 6.16 14.56 -15.53
CA SER A 92 4.91 13.80 -15.68
C SER A 92 3.66 14.66 -15.92
N GLY A 93 3.74 15.98 -15.71
CA GLY A 93 2.62 16.90 -15.90
C GLY A 93 1.50 16.73 -14.86
N HIS A 94 1.69 15.86 -13.87
CA HIS A 94 0.73 15.67 -12.78
C HIS A 94 0.78 16.84 -11.78
N PRO A 95 -0.38 17.26 -11.24
CA PRO A 95 -0.44 18.41 -10.34
C PRO A 95 0.35 18.16 -9.06
N ALA A 96 1.29 19.05 -8.76
CA ALA A 96 1.99 19.06 -7.48
C ALA A 96 1.09 19.69 -6.41
N LYS A 97 1.09 19.12 -5.20
CA LYS A 97 0.37 19.66 -4.05
C LYS A 97 1.36 20.44 -3.18
N TRP A 98 1.33 21.77 -3.31
CA TRP A 98 2.16 22.65 -2.49
C TRP A 98 1.49 22.97 -1.16
N MET A 99 2.31 23.18 -0.14
CA MET A 99 1.89 23.57 1.21
C MET A 99 2.49 24.94 1.52
N ARG A 100 1.75 25.74 2.28
CA ARG A 100 2.17 27.03 2.83
C ARG A 100 2.09 26.98 4.35
N ILE A 101 2.92 27.77 5.02
CA ILE A 101 2.80 27.94 6.47
C ILE A 101 1.55 28.78 6.75
N GLY A 102 0.60 28.22 7.49
CA GLY A 102 -0.58 28.94 7.98
C GLY A 102 -0.23 29.92 9.09
N SER A 103 -1.19 30.75 9.51
CA SER A 103 -1.04 31.66 10.66
C SER A 103 -0.61 30.94 11.94
N ASP A 104 -0.94 29.65 12.03
CA ASP A 104 -0.77 28.83 13.23
C ASP A 104 0.57 28.07 13.22
N GLY A 105 1.48 28.40 12.28
CA GLY A 105 2.79 27.74 12.13
C GLY A 105 2.74 26.34 11.51
N HIS A 106 1.55 25.82 11.22
CA HIS A 106 1.36 24.50 10.61
C HIS A 106 1.37 24.59 9.07
N TRP A 107 1.85 23.54 8.42
CA TRP A 107 1.82 23.43 6.96
C TRP A 107 0.41 23.09 6.49
N VAL A 108 -0.19 23.98 5.72
CA VAL A 108 -1.53 23.82 5.14
C VAL A 108 -1.41 23.71 3.63
N PHE A 109 -2.15 22.79 3.01
CA PHE A 109 -2.21 22.67 1.56
C PHE A 109 -2.72 23.97 0.93
N GLN A 110 -2.00 24.47 -0.08
CA GLN A 110 -2.45 25.59 -0.88
C GLN A 110 -3.58 25.10 -1.79
N LYS A 111 -4.76 25.70 -1.65
CA LYS A 111 -5.94 25.43 -2.50
C LYS A 111 -5.81 26.11 -3.85
#